data_AF-A0A1U9JMI2-F1
#
_entry.id   AF-A0A1U9JMI2-F1
#
_cell.length_a   1.000
_cell.length_b   1.000
_cell.length_c   1.000
_cell.angle_alpha   90.00
_cell.angle_beta   90.00
_cell.angle_gamma   90.00
#
_symmetry.space_group_name_H-M   'P 1'
#
loop_
_entity.id
_entity.type
_entity.pdbx_description
1 polymer ?
#
loop_
_entity_poly.entity_id
_entity_poly.type
_entity_poly.pdbx_seq_one_letter_code
_entity_poly.pdbx_strand_id
1 'polypeptide(L)'
;MPAPSQQLYAIHSMLTAGHRNLRIERHSLWLWGVPAGLLFVLSESILTPAQLPDLTQRALAWLALLLLVLTSVAMLDWRWTQRVKQTRDEAWSFIHRQVLKVLWLLMGLATLTTFAMFFYGGGYMVCTVWLVFLGVSLYVHGLFSEELLEWAGLLTILIGIASLLAKLPYETMRWVAAAVFGLGLPLLSMMLDRGRHRPAWQRLAQVLGWLAVVLVLPMAVDQQIHRDPPATLPVMPLEQFRQQRGPLPTAQVVTLPAGTVIPVEIELKGDIFARPTPAQLPLTLTQPIEVLMQDGKLSGDARIPGENWLRRDTRWISIPFLKAELTREGPQVRGQLVVTLRPE
;
A
#
# COMPACT_ATOMS: atom_id res chain seq x y z
N MET A 1 -14.12 3.44 57.52
CA MET A 1 -14.86 3.03 56.31
C MET A 1 -15.31 4.30 55.58
N PRO A 2 -15.09 4.45 54.27
CA PRO A 2 -15.55 5.63 53.55
C PRO A 2 -17.07 5.75 53.67
N ALA A 3 -17.58 6.98 53.80
CA ALA A 3 -19.00 7.21 53.93
C ALA A 3 -19.74 6.71 52.66
N PRO A 4 -20.94 6.13 52.77
CA PRO A 4 -21.69 5.58 51.62
C PRO A 4 -21.94 6.63 50.52
N SER A 5 -22.02 7.92 50.88
CA SER A 5 -22.10 9.03 49.94
C SER A 5 -20.84 9.19 49.07
N GLN A 6 -19.65 8.95 49.62
CA GLN A 6 -18.38 8.99 48.86
C GLN A 6 -18.29 7.82 47.88
N GLN A 7 -18.81 6.64 48.24
CA GLN A 7 -18.86 5.49 47.34
C GLN A 7 -19.84 5.73 46.18
N LEU A 8 -21.03 6.29 46.45
CA LEU A 8 -21.98 6.66 45.40
C LEU A 8 -21.43 7.75 44.49
N TYR A 9 -20.71 8.75 45.02
CA TYR A 9 -20.05 9.79 44.22
C TYR A 9 -18.90 9.22 43.38
N ALA A 10 -18.16 8.23 43.90
CA ALA A 10 -17.14 7.52 43.15
C ALA A 10 -17.76 6.67 42.02
N ILE A 11 -18.87 5.97 42.28
CA ILE A 11 -19.61 5.19 41.27
C ILE A 11 -20.22 6.13 40.21
N HIS A 12 -20.82 7.23 40.62
CA HIS A 12 -21.41 8.21 39.70
C HIS A 12 -20.33 8.93 38.87
N SER A 13 -19.20 9.29 39.48
CA SER A 13 -18.05 9.86 38.74
C SER A 13 -17.39 8.83 37.82
N MET A 14 -17.35 7.55 38.19
CA MET A 14 -16.93 6.46 37.30
C MET A 14 -17.89 6.22 36.13
N LEU A 15 -19.20 6.23 36.37
CA LEU A 15 -20.23 6.07 35.34
C LEU A 15 -20.26 7.26 34.38
N THR A 16 -20.15 8.49 34.89
CA THR A 16 -20.09 9.71 34.07
C THR A 16 -18.75 9.84 33.34
N ALA A 17 -17.63 9.37 33.91
CA ALA A 17 -16.35 9.26 33.20
C ALA A 17 -16.39 8.19 32.09
N GLY A 18 -17.17 7.12 32.27
CA GLY A 18 -17.42 6.09 31.24
C GLY A 18 -18.24 6.60 30.05
N HIS A 19 -19.03 7.65 30.22
CA HIS A 19 -19.82 8.30 29.16
C HIS A 19 -19.06 9.39 28.39
N ARG A 20 -17.80 9.69 28.74
CA ARG A 20 -17.00 10.64 27.96
C ARG A 20 -16.48 9.96 26.70
N ASN A 21 -16.93 10.44 25.54
CA ASN A 21 -16.38 10.05 24.25
C ASN A 21 -14.84 10.09 24.28
N LEU A 22 -14.22 9.03 23.78
CA LEU A 22 -12.77 8.96 23.61
C LEU A 22 -12.34 10.07 22.68
N ARG A 23 -11.50 10.98 23.15
CA ARG A 23 -10.92 12.02 22.28
C ARG A 23 -9.58 11.53 21.77
N ILE A 24 -9.44 11.45 20.45
CA ILE A 24 -8.14 11.33 19.79
C ILE A 24 -7.53 12.72 19.71
N GLU A 25 -6.26 12.83 20.11
CA GLU A 25 -5.52 14.08 19.96
C GLU A 25 -5.10 14.29 18.50
N ARG A 26 -5.13 15.55 18.05
CA ARG A 26 -4.88 15.86 16.63
C ARG A 26 -3.47 15.44 16.20
N HIS A 27 -2.50 15.61 17.08
CA HIS A 27 -1.11 15.25 16.78
C HIS A 27 -0.94 13.75 16.54
N SER A 28 -1.78 12.89 17.15
CA SER A 28 -1.69 11.45 16.95
C SER A 28 -1.95 11.10 15.49
N LEU A 29 -3.02 11.62 14.89
CA LEU A 29 -3.33 11.35 13.47
C LEU A 29 -2.23 11.85 12.52
N TRP A 30 -1.57 12.96 12.86
CA TRP A 30 -0.41 13.46 12.11
C TRP A 30 0.81 12.54 12.24
N LEU A 31 1.16 12.17 13.48
CA LEU A 31 2.31 11.32 13.78
C LEU A 31 2.16 9.92 13.18
N TRP A 32 0.94 9.40 13.11
CA TRP A 32 0.65 8.13 12.45
C TRP A 32 0.59 8.25 10.93
N GLY A 33 0.05 9.35 10.42
CA GLY A 33 -0.17 9.55 8.99
C GLY A 33 1.08 9.90 8.20
N VAL A 34 1.77 10.98 8.57
CA VAL A 34 2.86 11.54 7.77
C VAL A 34 4.02 10.56 7.59
N PRO A 35 4.55 9.89 8.63
CA PRO A 35 5.65 8.94 8.47
C PRO A 35 5.23 7.72 7.63
N ALA A 36 4.03 7.18 7.84
CA ALA A 36 3.54 6.04 7.05
C ALA A 36 3.32 6.40 5.58
N GLY A 37 2.73 7.57 5.31
CA GLY A 37 2.58 8.08 3.94
C GLY A 37 3.92 8.27 3.24
N LEU A 38 4.91 8.82 3.95
CA LEU A 38 6.26 9.00 3.43
C LEU A 38 6.96 7.66 3.13
N LEU A 39 6.77 6.64 3.97
CA LEU A 39 7.27 5.29 3.70
C LEU A 39 6.67 4.71 2.41
N PHE A 40 5.37 4.88 2.15
CA PHE A 40 4.75 4.44 0.89
C PHE A 40 5.25 5.23 -0.32
N VAL A 41 5.50 6.53 -0.19
CA VAL A 41 6.07 7.34 -1.30
C VAL A 41 7.48 6.86 -1.64
N LEU A 42 8.31 6.60 -0.62
CA LEU A 42 9.73 6.28 -0.78
C LEU A 42 10.03 4.79 -0.97
N SER A 43 9.04 3.91 -0.84
CA SER A 43 9.25 2.46 -0.79
C SER A 43 9.96 1.88 -2.02
N GLU A 44 9.77 2.48 -3.19
CA GLU A 44 10.42 2.05 -4.45
C GLU A 44 11.85 2.60 -4.61
N SER A 45 12.26 3.55 -3.77
CA SER A 45 13.57 4.22 -3.85
C SER A 45 14.54 3.77 -2.75
N ILE A 46 14.03 3.24 -1.64
CA ILE A 46 14.83 2.80 -0.49
C ILE A 46 14.84 1.27 -0.40
N LEU A 47 15.95 0.71 0.07
CA LEU A 47 16.10 -0.72 0.34
C LEU A 47 15.72 -1.59 -0.88
N THR A 48 16.10 -1.12 -2.07
CA THR A 48 15.75 -1.77 -3.34
C THR A 48 16.58 -3.04 -3.57
N PRO A 49 16.16 -3.95 -4.46
CA PRO A 49 16.96 -5.14 -4.81
C PRO A 49 18.35 -4.81 -5.37
N ALA A 50 18.52 -3.63 -5.97
CA ALA A 50 19.82 -3.16 -6.44
C ALA A 50 20.74 -2.72 -5.29
N GLN A 51 20.18 -2.20 -4.19
CA GLN A 51 20.92 -1.78 -3.00
C GLN A 51 21.23 -2.97 -2.08
N LEU A 52 20.25 -3.85 -1.89
CA LEU A 52 20.34 -5.05 -1.05
C LEU A 52 19.88 -6.28 -1.87
N PRO A 53 20.83 -6.96 -2.54
CA PRO A 53 20.52 -8.13 -3.37
C PRO A 53 20.03 -9.31 -2.54
N ASP A 54 20.59 -9.51 -1.34
CA ASP A 54 20.18 -10.59 -0.45
C ASP A 54 18.77 -10.34 0.13
N LEU A 55 17.89 -11.32 -0.07
CA LEU A 55 16.48 -11.24 0.32
C LEU A 55 16.33 -11.12 1.83
N THR A 56 17.08 -11.91 2.59
CA THR A 56 16.98 -11.96 4.05
C THR A 56 17.46 -10.65 4.67
N GLN A 57 18.59 -10.13 4.21
CA GLN A 57 19.09 -8.81 4.63
C GLN A 57 18.10 -7.71 4.29
N ARG A 58 17.51 -7.72 3.08
CA ARG A 58 16.51 -6.74 2.68
C ARG A 58 15.25 -6.81 3.55
N ALA A 59 14.75 -8.01 3.84
CA ALA A 59 13.60 -8.20 4.72
C ALA A 59 13.87 -7.70 6.15
N LEU A 60 15.05 -8.00 6.70
CA LEU A 60 15.47 -7.53 8.02
C LEU A 60 15.65 -6.01 8.05
N ALA A 61 16.20 -5.41 6.99
CA ALA A 61 16.35 -3.96 6.88
C ALA A 61 14.97 -3.25 6.85
N TRP A 62 14.00 -3.80 6.12
CA TRP A 62 12.62 -3.30 6.11
C TRP A 62 11.96 -3.44 7.48
N LEU A 63 12.12 -4.59 8.15
CA LEU A 63 11.61 -4.79 9.50
C LEU A 63 12.21 -3.80 10.49
N ALA A 64 13.53 -3.60 10.45
CA ALA A 64 14.23 -2.64 11.29
C ALA A 64 13.74 -1.20 11.04
N LEU A 65 13.55 -0.81 9.79
CA LEU A 65 13.01 0.50 9.42
C LEU A 65 11.58 0.70 9.96
N LEU A 66 10.70 -0.28 9.77
CA LEU A 66 9.32 -0.21 10.28
C LEU A 66 9.29 -0.12 11.80
N LEU A 67 10.09 -0.93 12.51
CA LEU A 67 10.22 -0.87 13.96
C LEU A 67 10.76 0.49 14.43
N LEU A 68 11.77 1.04 13.76
CA LEU A 68 12.33 2.35 14.08
C LEU A 68 11.27 3.46 13.94
N VAL A 69 10.52 3.45 12.83
CA VAL A 69 9.47 4.45 12.59
C VAL A 69 8.34 4.29 13.61
N LEU A 70 7.83 3.08 13.81
CA LEU A 70 6.74 2.82 14.76
C LEU A 70 7.14 3.17 16.20
N THR A 71 8.33 2.81 16.66
CA THR A 71 8.81 3.16 18.01
C THR A 71 8.99 4.66 18.19
N SER A 72 9.51 5.34 17.16
CA SER A 72 9.64 6.81 17.16
C SER A 72 8.28 7.50 17.26
N VAL A 73 7.31 7.06 16.45
CA VAL A 73 5.91 7.53 16.50
C VAL A 73 5.29 7.24 17.86
N ALA A 74 5.46 6.04 18.41
CA ALA A 74 4.96 5.67 19.73
C ALA A 74 5.48 6.61 20.82
N MET A 75 6.78 6.85 20.80
CA MET A 75 7.47 7.64 21.82
C MET A 75 7.06 9.11 21.77
N LEU A 76 6.94 9.67 20.56
CA LEU A 76 6.48 11.04 20.36
C LEU A 76 5.01 11.20 20.74
N ASP A 77 4.15 10.29 20.27
CA ASP A 77 2.72 10.32 20.56
C ASP A 77 2.46 10.16 22.06
N TRP A 78 3.16 9.24 22.73
CA TRP A 78 3.11 9.08 24.18
C TRP A 78 3.54 10.35 24.90
N ARG A 79 4.70 10.91 24.57
CA ARG A 79 5.24 12.12 25.23
C ARG A 79 4.32 13.31 25.08
N TRP A 80 3.78 13.54 23.88
CA TRP A 80 2.89 14.67 23.63
C TRP A 80 1.52 14.46 24.28
N THR A 81 0.96 13.25 24.20
CA THR A 81 -0.31 12.94 24.84
C THR A 81 -0.22 13.03 26.37
N GLN A 82 0.89 12.59 26.96
CA GLN A 82 1.14 12.76 28.40
C GLN A 82 1.18 14.23 28.80
N ARG A 83 1.90 15.08 28.06
CA ARG A 83 1.96 16.53 28.32
C ARG A 83 0.57 17.17 28.24
N VAL A 84 -0.19 16.87 27.19
CA VAL A 84 -1.54 17.43 27.01
C VAL A 84 -2.48 16.99 28.13
N LYS A 85 -2.44 15.72 28.52
CA LYS A 85 -3.31 15.21 29.58
C LYS A 85 -2.94 15.76 30.97
N GLN A 86 -1.64 15.92 31.25
CA GLN A 86 -1.17 16.60 32.46
C GLN A 86 -1.65 18.05 32.52
N THR A 87 -1.63 18.78 31.41
CA THR A 87 -2.13 20.17 31.38
C THR A 87 -3.65 20.29 31.56
N ARG A 88 -4.41 19.21 31.35
CA ARG A 88 -5.87 19.17 31.47
C ARG A 88 -6.37 18.45 32.71
N ASP A 89 -5.46 17.96 33.57
CA ASP A 89 -5.76 17.07 34.71
C ASP A 89 -6.67 15.88 34.33
N GLU A 90 -6.48 15.34 33.12
CA GLU A 90 -7.27 14.24 32.58
C GLU A 90 -6.54 12.88 32.74
N ALA A 91 -7.19 11.92 33.40
CA ALA A 91 -6.68 10.55 33.47
C ALA A 91 -7.04 9.74 32.21
N TRP A 92 -6.20 8.75 31.88
CA TRP A 92 -6.50 7.80 30.80
C TRP A 92 -7.66 6.88 31.20
N SER A 93 -8.76 6.91 30.45
CA SER A 93 -9.85 5.95 30.64
C SER A 93 -9.40 4.52 30.32
N PHE A 94 -10.04 3.55 30.95
CA PHE A 94 -9.76 2.13 30.71
C PHE A 94 -9.99 1.75 29.24
N ILE A 95 -11.12 2.18 28.66
CA ILE A 95 -11.49 1.89 27.28
C ILE A 95 -10.44 2.43 26.31
N HIS A 96 -9.96 3.67 26.53
CA HIS A 96 -8.93 4.27 25.69
C HIS A 96 -7.65 3.41 25.64
N ARG A 97 -7.23 2.85 26.79
CA ARG A 97 -6.05 1.97 26.83
C ARG A 97 -6.27 0.67 26.06
N GLN A 98 -7.48 0.09 26.11
CA GLN A 98 -7.77 -1.15 25.36
C GLN A 98 -7.81 -0.89 23.86
N VAL A 99 -8.46 0.19 23.44
CA VAL A 99 -8.52 0.57 22.03
C VAL A 99 -7.11 0.87 21.47
N LEU A 100 -6.24 1.53 22.26
CA LEU A 100 -4.85 1.75 21.87
C LEU A 100 -4.07 0.43 21.73
N LYS A 101 -4.29 -0.56 22.60
CA LYS A 101 -3.67 -1.88 22.46
C LYS A 101 -4.10 -2.58 21.17
N VAL A 102 -5.37 -2.49 20.80
CA VAL A 102 -5.89 -3.06 19.55
C VAL A 102 -5.20 -2.41 18.35
N LEU A 103 -5.08 -1.08 18.32
CA LEU A 103 -4.33 -0.37 17.28
C LEU A 103 -2.87 -0.87 17.19
N TRP A 104 -2.16 -0.95 18.31
CA TRP A 104 -0.77 -1.44 18.32
C TRP A 104 -0.65 -2.89 17.84
N LEU A 105 -1.62 -3.74 18.20
CA LEU A 105 -1.67 -5.12 17.73
C LEU A 105 -1.88 -5.17 16.22
N LEU A 106 -2.77 -4.34 15.66
CA LEU A 106 -3.02 -4.27 14.22
C LEU A 106 -1.82 -3.72 13.45
N MET A 107 -1.11 -2.72 13.98
CA MET A 107 0.12 -2.19 13.36
C MET A 107 1.28 -3.19 13.42
N GLY A 108 1.39 -3.93 14.54
CA GLY A 108 2.33 -5.04 14.67
C GLY A 108 2.04 -6.15 13.66
N LEU A 109 0.77 -6.51 13.50
CA LEU A 109 0.34 -7.49 12.51
C LEU A 109 0.63 -7.01 11.08
N ALA A 110 0.35 -5.74 10.76
CA ALA A 110 0.69 -5.13 9.46
C ALA A 110 2.18 -5.28 9.13
N THR A 111 3.03 -5.00 10.12
CA THR A 111 4.48 -5.05 10.01
C THR A 111 4.97 -6.49 9.81
N LEU A 112 4.47 -7.42 10.62
CA LEU A 112 4.83 -8.84 10.50
C LEU A 112 4.33 -9.45 9.20
N THR A 113 3.13 -9.08 8.74
CA THR A 113 2.62 -9.50 7.43
C THR A 113 3.50 -8.95 6.30
N THR A 114 3.91 -7.69 6.37
CA THR A 114 4.85 -7.10 5.39
C THR A 114 6.18 -7.85 5.36
N PHE A 115 6.73 -8.18 6.54
CA PHE A 115 7.95 -8.98 6.66
C PHE A 115 7.76 -10.41 6.09
N ALA A 116 6.66 -11.07 6.42
CA ALA A 116 6.33 -12.40 5.93
C ALA A 116 6.21 -12.44 4.39
N MET A 117 5.68 -11.38 3.78
CA MET A 117 5.51 -11.27 2.33
C MET A 117 6.85 -11.30 1.55
N PHE A 118 7.98 -11.02 2.18
CA PHE A 118 9.31 -11.23 1.55
C PHE A 118 9.62 -12.71 1.29
N PHE A 119 9.12 -13.61 2.14
CA PHE A 119 9.42 -15.04 2.07
C PHE A 119 8.30 -15.85 1.42
N TYR A 120 7.05 -15.46 1.67
CA TYR A 120 5.86 -16.18 1.19
C TYR A 120 5.22 -15.53 -0.03
N GLY A 121 5.74 -14.38 -0.50
CA GLY A 121 5.17 -13.60 -1.58
C GLY A 121 3.92 -12.81 -1.16
N GLY A 122 3.18 -12.29 -2.14
CA GLY A 122 1.98 -11.49 -1.86
C GLY A 122 2.26 -10.00 -1.63
N GLY A 123 3.46 -9.50 -1.96
CA GLY A 123 3.83 -8.08 -1.85
C GLY A 123 2.85 -7.11 -2.52
N TYR A 124 2.14 -7.55 -3.57
CA TYR A 124 1.08 -6.77 -4.21
C TYR A 124 -0.09 -6.41 -3.27
N MET A 125 -0.27 -7.12 -2.15
CA MET A 125 -1.33 -6.88 -1.17
C MET A 125 -0.89 -5.96 -0.03
N VAL A 126 0.38 -5.56 0.06
CA VAL A 126 0.91 -4.76 1.19
C VAL A 126 0.05 -3.52 1.45
N CYS A 127 -0.25 -2.75 0.40
CA CYS A 127 -1.08 -1.56 0.49
C CYS A 127 -2.48 -1.87 1.05
N THR A 128 -3.09 -2.98 0.62
CA THR A 128 -4.41 -3.41 1.09
C THR A 128 -4.38 -3.79 2.58
N VAL A 129 -3.39 -4.57 3.00
CA VAL A 129 -3.23 -4.99 4.39
C VAL A 129 -3.13 -3.77 5.31
N TRP A 130 -2.26 -2.82 4.96
CA TRP A 130 -2.09 -1.60 5.74
C TRP A 130 -3.36 -0.73 5.77
N LEU A 131 -4.05 -0.57 4.64
CA LEU A 131 -5.32 0.16 4.59
C LEU A 131 -6.41 -0.51 5.44
N VAL A 132 -6.56 -1.83 5.35
CA VAL A 132 -7.57 -2.56 6.13
C VAL A 132 -7.25 -2.48 7.62
N PHE A 133 -6.01 -2.71 8.04
CA PHE A 133 -5.64 -2.63 9.46
C PHE A 133 -5.73 -1.21 10.03
N LEU A 134 -5.37 -0.19 9.25
CA LEU A 134 -5.64 1.21 9.61
C LEU A 134 -7.15 1.43 9.75
N GLY A 135 -7.93 1.04 8.74
CA GLY A 135 -9.37 1.26 8.70
C GLY A 135 -10.11 0.58 9.85
N VAL A 136 -9.77 -0.67 10.18
CA VAL A 136 -10.28 -1.36 11.38
C VAL A 136 -9.88 -0.61 12.65
N SER A 137 -8.63 -0.15 12.74
CA SER A 137 -8.18 0.61 13.91
C SER A 137 -8.96 1.90 14.11
N LEU A 138 -9.20 2.66 13.03
CA LEU A 138 -9.99 3.89 13.05
C LEU A 138 -11.46 3.60 13.35
N TYR A 139 -12.03 2.56 12.76
CA TYR A 139 -13.42 2.15 12.98
C TYR A 139 -13.66 1.81 14.45
N VAL A 140 -12.81 0.95 15.04
CA VAL A 140 -12.90 0.59 16.46
C VAL A 140 -12.74 1.82 17.36
N HIS A 141 -11.84 2.75 17.02
CA HIS A 141 -11.75 4.01 17.75
C HIS A 141 -13.03 4.87 17.59
N GLY A 142 -13.61 4.90 16.39
CA GLY A 142 -14.79 5.69 16.04
C GLY A 142 -16.02 5.30 16.84
N LEU A 143 -16.24 3.99 17.03
CA LEU A 143 -17.32 3.43 17.86
C LEU A 143 -17.37 4.01 19.28
N PHE A 144 -16.24 4.48 19.81
CA PHE A 144 -16.14 5.02 21.16
C PHE A 144 -15.79 6.53 21.19
N SER A 145 -15.66 7.18 20.03
CA SER A 145 -15.14 8.56 19.89
C SER A 145 -16.13 9.49 19.18
N GLU A 146 -16.17 9.42 17.85
CA GLU A 146 -16.91 10.31 16.96
C GLU A 146 -17.30 9.54 15.71
N GLU A 147 -18.55 9.73 15.26
CA GLU A 147 -19.12 9.07 14.07
C GLU A 147 -18.25 9.28 12.82
N LEU A 148 -17.60 10.43 12.67
CA LEU A 148 -16.75 10.72 11.50
C LEU A 148 -15.58 9.73 11.38
N LEU A 149 -15.00 9.32 12.50
CA LEU A 149 -13.86 8.40 12.51
C LEU A 149 -14.30 6.98 12.18
N GLU A 150 -15.51 6.60 12.60
CA GLU A 150 -16.14 5.34 12.23
C GLU A 150 -16.31 5.25 10.71
N TRP A 151 -16.92 6.26 10.09
CA TRP A 151 -17.10 6.32 8.64
C TRP A 151 -15.78 6.35 7.89
N ALA A 152 -14.80 7.13 8.35
CA ALA A 152 -13.47 7.18 7.74
C ALA A 152 -12.77 5.81 7.82
N GLY A 153 -12.89 5.11 8.96
CA GLY A 153 -12.38 3.75 9.12
C GLY A 153 -13.02 2.77 8.14
N LEU A 154 -14.35 2.75 8.07
CA LEU A 154 -15.10 1.90 7.14
C LEU A 154 -14.73 2.18 5.68
N LEU A 155 -14.69 3.45 5.28
CA LEU A 155 -14.29 3.84 3.92
C LEU A 155 -12.86 3.42 3.62
N THR A 156 -11.93 3.52 4.57
CA THR A 156 -10.55 3.07 4.38
C THR A 156 -10.46 1.55 4.13
N ILE A 157 -11.26 0.76 4.86
CA ILE A 157 -11.37 -0.70 4.62
C ILE A 157 -11.90 -0.96 3.20
N LEU A 158 -12.99 -0.29 2.83
CA LEU A 158 -13.61 -0.43 1.52
C LEU A 158 -12.65 -0.04 0.39
N ILE A 159 -11.87 1.03 0.55
CA ILE A 159 -10.85 1.44 -0.42
C ILE A 159 -9.83 0.33 -0.61
N GLY A 160 -9.30 -0.26 0.47
CA GLY A 160 -8.33 -1.35 0.39
C GLY A 160 -8.91 -2.57 -0.35
N ILE A 161 -10.08 -3.05 0.07
CA ILE A 161 -10.71 -4.25 -0.51
C ILE A 161 -11.15 -4.02 -1.95
N ALA A 162 -11.84 -2.92 -2.24
CA ALA A 162 -12.33 -2.59 -3.57
C ALA A 162 -11.19 -2.42 -4.56
N SER A 163 -10.07 -1.80 -4.15
CA SER A 163 -8.88 -1.67 -4.99
C SER A 163 -8.30 -3.04 -5.38
N LEU A 164 -8.29 -3.99 -4.44
CA LEU A 164 -7.79 -5.34 -4.70
C LEU A 164 -8.74 -6.12 -5.63
N LEU A 165 -10.06 -6.01 -5.41
CA LEU A 165 -11.09 -6.64 -6.26
C LEU A 165 -11.09 -6.07 -7.68
N ALA A 166 -10.87 -4.76 -7.82
CA ALA A 166 -10.70 -4.08 -9.10
C ALA A 166 -9.35 -4.39 -9.77
N LYS A 167 -8.50 -5.22 -9.15
CA LYS A 167 -7.16 -5.59 -9.63
C LYS A 167 -6.31 -4.36 -9.96
N LEU A 168 -6.40 -3.31 -9.14
CA LEU A 168 -5.64 -2.09 -9.38
C LEU A 168 -4.13 -2.38 -9.41
N PRO A 169 -3.38 -1.67 -10.26
CA PRO A 169 -1.92 -1.73 -10.26
C PRO A 169 -1.35 -1.43 -8.88
N TYR A 170 -0.25 -2.12 -8.53
CA TYR A 170 0.40 -1.91 -7.24
C TYR A 170 0.84 -0.45 -7.04
N GLU A 171 1.32 0.19 -8.10
CA GLU A 171 1.73 1.59 -8.05
C GLU A 171 0.57 2.54 -7.73
N THR A 172 -0.58 2.39 -8.41
CA THR A 172 -1.79 3.14 -8.07
C THR A 172 -2.21 2.89 -6.61
N MET A 173 -2.21 1.63 -6.15
CA MET A 173 -2.54 1.30 -4.76
C MET A 173 -1.57 1.93 -3.76
N ARG A 174 -0.28 2.01 -4.11
CA ARG A 174 0.77 2.63 -3.29
C ARG A 174 0.53 4.13 -3.17
N TRP A 175 0.18 4.83 -4.25
CA TRP A 175 -0.18 6.26 -4.21
C TRP A 175 -1.45 6.52 -3.41
N VAL A 176 -2.47 5.65 -3.54
CA VAL A 176 -3.69 5.72 -2.72
C VAL A 176 -3.35 5.51 -1.23
N ALA A 177 -2.55 4.50 -0.89
CA ALA A 177 -2.11 4.28 0.49
C ALA A 177 -1.32 5.49 1.02
N ALA A 178 -0.36 6.00 0.24
CA ALA A 178 0.38 7.22 0.59
C ALA A 178 -0.54 8.41 0.86
N ALA A 179 -1.58 8.62 0.06
CA ALA A 179 -2.54 9.68 0.25
C ALA A 179 -3.43 9.46 1.48
N VAL A 180 -3.95 8.25 1.70
CA VAL A 180 -4.75 7.91 2.89
C VAL A 180 -3.96 8.17 4.18
N PHE A 181 -2.72 7.70 4.25
CA PHE A 181 -1.87 7.91 5.43
C PHE A 181 -1.39 9.37 5.51
N GLY A 182 -0.71 9.85 4.48
CA GLY A 182 0.04 11.12 4.50
C GLY A 182 -0.82 12.38 4.41
N LEU A 183 -2.01 12.31 3.80
CA LEU A 183 -2.93 13.45 3.68
C LEU A 183 -4.25 13.17 4.41
N GLY A 184 -4.78 11.96 4.29
CA GLY A 184 -6.07 11.57 4.84
C GLY A 184 -6.11 11.65 6.36
N LEU A 185 -5.15 11.08 7.08
CA LEU A 185 -5.13 11.16 8.55
C LEU A 185 -4.92 12.59 9.07
N PRO A 186 -3.97 13.40 8.53
CA PRO A 186 -3.88 14.81 8.88
C PRO A 186 -5.16 15.59 8.60
N LEU A 187 -5.84 15.37 7.46
CA LEU A 187 -7.10 16.03 7.14
C LEU A 187 -8.19 15.66 8.15
N LEU A 188 -8.32 14.37 8.51
CA LEU A 188 -9.26 13.91 9.53
C LEU A 188 -9.04 14.65 10.85
N SER A 189 -7.78 14.88 11.25
CA SER A 189 -7.47 15.62 12.48
C SER A 189 -8.06 17.04 12.52
N MET A 190 -8.16 17.70 11.36
CA MET A 190 -8.75 19.02 11.22
C MET A 190 -10.28 18.97 11.23
N MET A 191 -10.85 17.87 10.73
CA MET A 191 -12.29 17.66 10.59
C MET A 191 -12.97 17.18 11.86
N LEU A 192 -12.24 16.57 12.82
CA LEU A 192 -12.78 16.11 14.10
C LEU A 192 -13.49 17.25 14.87
N ASP A 193 -14.69 16.94 15.35
CA ASP A 193 -15.68 17.91 15.83
C ASP A 193 -15.62 18.15 17.34
N ARG A 194 -14.90 17.29 18.09
CA ARG A 194 -14.65 17.40 19.54
C ARG A 194 -15.93 17.62 20.35
N GLY A 195 -17.02 16.97 19.94
CA GLY A 195 -18.32 17.05 20.62
C GLY A 195 -19.22 18.21 20.20
N ARG A 196 -18.90 18.93 19.12
CA ARG A 196 -19.82 19.89 18.48
C ARG A 196 -20.73 19.17 17.49
N HIS A 197 -22.04 19.35 17.60
CA HIS A 197 -22.97 18.87 16.58
C HIS A 197 -22.87 19.73 15.32
N ARG A 198 -22.50 19.11 14.19
CA ARG A 198 -22.61 19.72 12.85
C ARG A 198 -23.82 19.16 12.11
N PRO A 199 -24.49 19.97 11.28
CA PRO A 199 -25.57 19.49 10.44
C PRO A 199 -25.07 18.41 9.46
N ALA A 200 -25.94 17.47 9.12
CA ALA A 200 -25.60 16.30 8.31
C ALA A 200 -24.94 16.65 6.96
N TRP A 201 -25.37 17.74 6.30
CA TRP A 201 -24.79 18.17 5.03
C TRP A 201 -23.31 18.56 5.13
N GLN A 202 -22.88 19.17 6.24
CA GLN A 202 -21.48 19.54 6.45
C GLN A 202 -20.61 18.30 6.63
N ARG A 203 -21.12 17.29 7.34
CA ARG A 203 -20.44 16.01 7.53
C ARG A 203 -20.33 15.25 6.21
N LEU A 204 -21.39 15.26 5.40
CA LEU A 204 -21.35 14.69 4.06
C LEU A 204 -20.31 15.40 3.18
N ALA A 205 -20.30 16.73 3.15
CA ALA A 205 -19.32 17.52 2.41
C ALA A 205 -17.88 17.25 2.89
N GLN A 206 -17.69 17.09 4.20
CA GLN A 206 -16.43 16.69 4.80
C GLN A 206 -15.96 15.32 4.33
N VAL A 207 -16.82 14.29 4.39
CA VAL A 207 -16.49 12.93 3.93
C VAL A 207 -16.20 12.92 2.42
N LEU A 208 -17.00 13.61 1.61
CA LEU A 208 -16.77 13.74 0.17
C LEU A 208 -15.46 14.46 -0.13
N GLY A 209 -15.16 15.54 0.60
CA GLY A 209 -13.89 16.27 0.49
C GLY A 209 -12.69 15.39 0.87
N TRP A 210 -12.83 14.59 1.94
CA TRP A 210 -11.80 13.63 2.34
C TRP A 210 -11.58 12.56 1.26
N LEU A 211 -12.64 11.96 0.73
CA LEU A 211 -12.58 10.99 -0.37
C LEU A 211 -11.93 11.58 -1.63
N ALA A 212 -12.24 12.84 -1.98
CA ALA A 212 -11.62 13.52 -3.09
C ALA A 212 -10.09 13.64 -2.89
N VAL A 213 -9.64 13.96 -1.67
CA VAL A 213 -8.20 14.04 -1.35
C VAL A 213 -7.52 12.68 -1.38
N VAL A 214 -8.15 11.61 -0.87
CA VAL A 214 -7.48 10.30 -0.74
C VAL A 214 -7.63 9.38 -1.95
N LEU A 215 -8.57 9.65 -2.86
CA LEU A 215 -8.78 8.86 -4.08
C LEU A 215 -8.56 9.68 -5.34
N VAL A 216 -9.24 10.82 -5.50
CA VAL A 216 -9.21 11.58 -6.76
C VAL A 216 -7.84 12.20 -6.97
N LEU A 217 -7.24 12.79 -5.93
CA LEU A 217 -5.91 13.40 -6.02
C LEU A 217 -4.82 12.37 -6.40
N PRO A 218 -4.63 11.23 -5.70
CA PRO A 218 -3.59 10.28 -6.09
C PRO A 218 -3.85 9.66 -7.45
N MET A 219 -5.12 9.42 -7.84
CA MET A 219 -5.43 8.95 -9.20
C MET A 219 -5.11 10.01 -10.26
N ALA A 220 -5.36 11.29 -9.99
CA ALA A 220 -5.01 12.37 -10.90
C ALA A 220 -3.49 12.56 -11.02
N VAL A 221 -2.75 12.43 -9.90
CA VAL A 221 -1.29 12.44 -9.88
C VAL A 221 -0.74 11.25 -10.67
N ASP A 222 -1.25 10.05 -10.42
CA ASP A 222 -0.88 8.83 -11.15
C ASP A 222 -1.11 9.00 -12.66
N GLN A 223 -2.26 9.55 -13.06
CA GLN A 223 -2.57 9.87 -14.45
C GLN A 223 -1.67 10.96 -15.05
N GLN A 224 -1.23 11.94 -14.26
CA GLN A 224 -0.35 13.01 -14.72
C GLN A 224 1.09 12.55 -14.90
N ILE A 225 1.61 11.76 -13.95
CA ILE A 225 2.95 11.15 -14.03
C ILE A 225 3.03 10.24 -15.24
N HIS A 226 1.96 9.48 -15.50
CA HIS A 226 1.88 8.49 -16.57
C HIS A 226 1.06 8.97 -17.77
N ARG A 227 1.02 10.29 -18.04
CA ARG A 227 0.42 10.78 -19.28
C ARG A 227 1.09 10.09 -20.46
N ASP A 228 0.27 9.64 -21.42
CA ASP A 228 0.72 8.92 -22.60
C ASP A 228 2.00 9.55 -23.17
N PRO A 229 3.01 8.74 -23.51
CA PRO A 229 4.19 9.26 -24.18
C PRO A 229 3.74 10.05 -25.41
N PRO A 230 4.40 11.20 -25.70
CA PRO A 230 3.94 12.10 -26.76
C PRO A 230 3.70 11.31 -28.04
N ALA A 231 2.50 11.49 -28.62
CA ALA A 231 1.88 10.65 -29.65
C ALA A 231 2.65 10.54 -30.99
N THR A 232 3.86 11.10 -31.06
CA THR A 232 4.66 11.23 -32.29
C THR A 232 6.13 10.88 -32.05
N LEU A 233 6.41 9.86 -31.24
CA LEU A 233 7.75 9.27 -31.25
C LEU A 233 7.92 8.41 -32.51
N PRO A 234 9.05 8.50 -33.22
CA PRO A 234 9.30 7.67 -34.38
C PRO A 234 9.31 6.19 -33.97
N VAL A 235 8.50 5.40 -34.67
CA VAL A 235 8.42 3.95 -34.47
C VAL A 235 9.53 3.30 -35.29
N MET A 236 10.43 2.60 -34.62
CA MET A 236 11.59 1.93 -35.22
C MET A 236 11.42 0.42 -35.18
N PRO A 237 11.56 -0.30 -36.30
CA PRO A 237 11.62 -1.76 -36.33
C PRO A 237 12.80 -2.29 -35.51
N LEU A 238 12.62 -3.44 -34.84
CA LEU A 238 13.67 -4.09 -34.05
C LEU A 238 14.99 -4.29 -34.81
N GLU A 239 14.95 -4.62 -36.11
CA GLU A 239 16.16 -4.80 -36.92
C GLU A 239 16.93 -3.50 -37.14
N GLN A 240 16.22 -2.38 -37.33
CA GLN A 240 16.85 -1.07 -37.45
C GLN A 240 17.44 -0.63 -36.12
N PHE A 241 16.74 -0.90 -35.01
CA PHE A 241 17.24 -0.65 -33.66
C PHE A 241 18.55 -1.41 -33.38
N ARG A 242 18.64 -2.69 -33.78
CA ARG A 242 19.86 -3.50 -33.64
C ARG A 242 21.05 -2.98 -34.45
N GLN A 243 20.78 -2.30 -35.57
CA GLN A 243 21.80 -1.79 -36.48
C GLN A 243 22.26 -0.37 -36.13
N GLN A 244 21.57 0.31 -35.20
CA GLN A 244 21.88 1.68 -34.80
C GLN A 244 23.23 1.74 -34.05
N ARG A 245 24.20 2.46 -34.61
CA ARG A 245 25.56 2.62 -34.05
C ARG A 245 25.81 3.99 -33.37
N GLY A 246 24.78 4.81 -33.22
CA GLY A 246 24.85 6.13 -32.59
C GLY A 246 24.31 6.14 -31.15
N PRO A 247 24.46 7.26 -30.43
CA PRO A 247 23.81 7.43 -29.13
C PRO A 247 22.29 7.28 -29.30
N LEU A 248 21.68 6.50 -28.42
CA LEU A 248 20.25 6.26 -28.43
C LEU A 248 19.51 7.56 -28.09
N PRO A 249 18.40 7.87 -28.80
CA PRO A 249 17.51 8.97 -28.44
C PRO A 249 17.03 8.85 -26.99
N THR A 250 16.73 9.99 -26.38
CA THR A 250 16.14 10.09 -25.03
C THR A 250 14.81 9.34 -24.95
N ALA A 251 14.01 9.33 -26.02
CA ALA A 251 12.80 8.51 -26.10
C ALA A 251 12.60 7.99 -27.52
N GLN A 252 12.25 6.71 -27.65
CA GLN A 252 11.93 6.10 -28.94
C GLN A 252 11.03 4.88 -28.77
N VAL A 253 10.28 4.54 -29.82
CA VAL A 253 9.40 3.37 -29.82
C VAL A 253 10.02 2.28 -30.66
N VAL A 254 10.14 1.07 -30.12
CA VAL A 254 10.67 -0.08 -30.85
C VAL A 254 9.55 -1.09 -31.09
N THR A 255 9.33 -1.47 -32.36
CA THR A 255 8.37 -2.51 -32.71
C THR A 255 9.03 -3.88 -32.64
N LEU A 256 8.48 -4.75 -31.80
CA LEU A 256 8.78 -6.16 -31.74
C LEU A 256 7.78 -6.90 -32.64
N PRO A 257 8.23 -7.55 -33.73
CA PRO A 257 7.34 -8.27 -34.62
C PRO A 257 6.74 -9.53 -33.95
N ALA A 258 5.60 -9.98 -34.46
CA ALA A 258 5.11 -11.32 -34.14
C ALA A 258 6.18 -12.38 -34.46
N GLY A 259 6.26 -13.42 -33.64
CA GLY A 259 7.33 -14.42 -33.69
C GLY A 259 8.59 -14.05 -32.90
N THR A 260 8.70 -12.82 -32.37
CA THR A 260 9.82 -12.47 -31.48
C THR A 260 9.78 -13.35 -30.23
N VAL A 261 10.89 -14.02 -29.94
CA VAL A 261 11.07 -14.84 -28.74
C VAL A 261 11.62 -13.98 -27.62
N ILE A 262 10.86 -13.88 -26.53
CA ILE A 262 11.23 -13.18 -25.30
C ILE A 262 11.63 -14.24 -24.27
N PRO A 263 12.92 -14.38 -23.95
CA PRO A 263 13.35 -15.30 -22.90
C PRO A 263 12.94 -14.76 -21.52
N VAL A 264 12.09 -15.50 -20.82
CA VAL A 264 11.78 -15.25 -19.41
C VAL A 264 12.69 -16.11 -18.56
N GLU A 265 13.61 -15.45 -17.84
CA GLU A 265 14.51 -16.13 -16.91
C GLU A 265 13.81 -16.35 -15.58
N ILE A 266 13.72 -17.62 -15.16
CA ILE A 266 13.23 -17.98 -13.83
C ILE A 266 14.41 -18.51 -13.01
N GLU A 267 14.74 -17.77 -11.95
CA GLU A 267 15.72 -18.20 -10.96
C GLU A 267 14.99 -19.02 -9.86
N LEU A 268 15.27 -20.32 -9.82
CA LEU A 268 14.76 -21.21 -8.78
C LEU A 268 15.83 -21.39 -7.70
N LYS A 269 15.49 -21.10 -6.44
CA LYS A 269 16.36 -21.30 -5.28
C LYS A 269 15.74 -22.32 -4.33
N GLY A 270 16.59 -23.18 -3.79
CA GLY A 270 16.22 -24.17 -2.78
C GLY A 270 17.44 -24.54 -1.95
N ASP A 271 17.20 -24.98 -0.72
CA ASP A 271 18.20 -25.46 0.24
C ASP A 271 18.57 -26.94 0.00
N ILE A 272 17.57 -27.76 -0.32
CA ILE A 272 17.70 -29.20 -0.57
C ILE A 272 17.86 -29.57 -2.05
N PHE A 273 17.76 -28.58 -2.95
CA PHE A 273 17.90 -28.79 -4.39
C PHE A 273 19.26 -28.29 -4.86
N ALA A 274 19.95 -29.08 -5.69
CA ALA A 274 21.09 -28.57 -6.44
C ALA A 274 20.63 -27.35 -7.24
N ARG A 275 21.39 -26.24 -7.20
CA ARG A 275 21.01 -25.00 -7.89
C ARG A 275 20.76 -25.33 -9.37
N PRO A 276 19.50 -25.28 -9.83
CA PRO A 276 19.23 -25.58 -11.22
C PRO A 276 19.85 -24.49 -12.09
N THR A 277 20.30 -24.86 -13.29
CA THR A 277 20.64 -23.88 -14.32
C THR A 277 19.43 -22.97 -14.53
N PRO A 278 19.59 -21.64 -14.67
CA PRO A 278 18.48 -20.73 -14.87
C PRO A 278 17.57 -21.24 -15.99
N ALA A 279 16.30 -21.51 -15.66
CA ALA A 279 15.35 -22.02 -16.62
C ALA A 279 14.87 -20.83 -17.47
N GLN A 280 15.09 -20.90 -18.78
CA GLN A 280 14.53 -19.93 -19.71
C GLN A 280 13.20 -20.48 -20.23
N LEU A 281 12.12 -19.73 -20.02
CA LEU A 281 10.84 -19.97 -20.70
C LEU A 281 10.73 -19.03 -21.90
N PRO A 282 10.89 -19.51 -23.14
CA PRO A 282 10.74 -18.69 -24.32
C PRO A 282 9.26 -18.37 -24.54
N LEU A 283 8.87 -17.11 -24.36
CA LEU A 283 7.56 -16.63 -24.76
C LEU A 283 7.63 -16.11 -26.19
N THR A 284 6.83 -16.67 -27.09
CA THR A 284 6.78 -16.20 -28.48
C THR A 284 5.63 -15.22 -28.62
N LEU A 285 5.92 -14.00 -29.09
CA LEU A 285 4.89 -13.02 -29.39
C LEU A 285 3.98 -13.53 -30.51
N THR A 286 2.67 -13.63 -30.25
CA THR A 286 1.69 -14.00 -31.28
C THR A 286 1.24 -12.81 -32.14
N GLN A 287 1.46 -11.60 -31.64
CA GLN A 287 1.11 -10.34 -32.28
C GLN A 287 2.25 -9.33 -32.12
N PRO A 288 2.40 -8.36 -33.04
CA PRO A 288 3.41 -7.32 -32.89
C PRO A 288 3.09 -6.44 -31.68
N ILE A 289 4.13 -6.01 -30.97
CA ILE A 289 4.00 -5.05 -29.87
C ILE A 289 4.98 -3.89 -30.10
N GLU A 290 4.59 -2.70 -29.72
CA GLU A 290 5.45 -1.53 -29.65
C GLU A 290 5.83 -1.29 -28.20
N VAL A 291 7.12 -1.18 -27.91
CA VAL A 291 7.63 -0.89 -26.57
C VAL A 291 8.29 0.48 -26.55
N LEU A 292 8.05 1.24 -25.48
CA LEU A 292 8.66 2.54 -25.30
C LEU A 292 10.01 2.38 -24.59
N MET A 293 11.04 2.95 -25.20
CA MET A 293 12.33 3.15 -24.58
C MET A 293 12.52 4.59 -24.14
N GLN A 294 13.06 4.79 -22.94
CA GLN A 294 13.47 6.08 -22.39
C GLN A 294 14.90 5.96 -21.84
N ASP A 295 15.77 6.91 -22.18
CA ASP A 295 17.18 6.96 -21.75
C ASP A 295 17.94 5.65 -21.97
N GLY A 296 17.70 5.01 -23.12
CA GLY A 296 18.32 3.74 -23.49
C GLY A 296 17.82 2.52 -22.70
N LYS A 297 16.79 2.66 -21.87
CA LYS A 297 16.16 1.58 -21.11
C LYS A 297 14.70 1.40 -21.52
N LEU A 298 14.14 0.21 -21.31
CA LEU A 298 12.70 0.01 -21.45
C LEU A 298 11.98 0.80 -20.35
N SER A 299 11.03 1.64 -20.74
CA SER A 299 10.16 2.38 -19.81
C SER A 299 9.19 1.44 -19.09
N GLY A 300 8.82 0.33 -19.73
CA GLY A 300 7.78 -0.60 -19.29
C GLY A 300 6.43 -0.36 -19.96
N ASP A 301 6.25 0.74 -20.69
CA ASP A 301 5.05 0.96 -21.48
C ASP A 301 5.11 0.18 -22.79
N ALA A 302 3.99 -0.45 -23.14
CA ALA A 302 3.85 -1.23 -24.35
C ALA A 302 2.48 -0.97 -25.00
N ARG A 303 2.34 -1.13 -26.30
CA ARG A 303 1.04 -1.12 -26.97
C ARG A 303 0.99 -2.12 -28.10
N ILE A 304 -0.21 -2.50 -28.48
CA ILE A 304 -0.42 -3.11 -29.80
C ILE A 304 -0.35 -1.95 -30.81
N PRO A 305 0.31 -2.11 -31.97
CA PRO A 305 0.38 -1.07 -32.99
C PRO A 305 -1.01 -0.50 -33.32
N GLY A 306 -1.16 0.82 -33.22
CA GLY A 306 -2.42 1.53 -33.45
C GLY A 306 -3.39 1.57 -32.26
N GLU A 307 -3.08 0.91 -31.14
CA GLU A 307 -3.87 0.98 -29.90
C GLU A 307 -3.29 1.99 -28.90
N ASN A 308 -3.99 2.16 -27.77
CA ASN A 308 -3.53 2.99 -26.65
C ASN A 308 -2.35 2.33 -25.92
N TRP A 309 -1.53 3.14 -25.27
CA TRP A 309 -0.45 2.64 -24.43
C TRP A 309 -0.97 1.88 -23.21
N LEU A 310 -0.44 0.67 -23.04
CA LEU A 310 -0.59 -0.18 -21.87
C LEU A 310 0.60 0.10 -20.94
N ARG A 311 0.27 0.41 -19.70
CA ARG A 311 1.24 0.85 -18.69
C ARG A 311 2.05 -0.29 -18.10
N ARG A 312 3.26 0.02 -17.66
CA ARG A 312 4.19 -0.86 -16.92
C ARG A 312 3.58 -1.57 -15.70
N ASP A 313 2.60 -0.94 -15.07
CA ASP A 313 1.99 -1.33 -13.80
C ASP A 313 0.84 -2.35 -13.97
N THR A 314 0.43 -2.61 -15.22
CA THR A 314 -0.53 -3.66 -15.54
C THR A 314 0.11 -5.01 -15.20
N ARG A 315 -0.55 -5.84 -14.38
CA ARG A 315 -0.05 -7.18 -14.05
C ARG A 315 -0.07 -8.06 -15.30
N TRP A 316 0.99 -7.99 -16.09
CA TRP A 316 1.11 -8.81 -17.29
C TRP A 316 1.26 -10.28 -16.94
N ILE A 317 1.68 -10.61 -15.71
CA ILE A 317 1.94 -11.96 -15.26
C ILE A 317 1.05 -12.28 -14.06
N SER A 318 0.31 -13.38 -14.16
CA SER A 318 -0.50 -13.96 -13.10
C SER A 318 -0.13 -15.43 -12.92
N ILE A 319 0.04 -15.85 -11.66
CA ILE A 319 0.22 -17.26 -11.30
C ILE A 319 -1.01 -17.69 -10.50
N PRO A 320 -2.10 -18.14 -11.15
CA PRO A 320 -3.34 -18.49 -10.46
C PRO A 320 -3.17 -19.69 -9.52
N PHE A 321 -2.27 -20.62 -9.84
CA PHE A 321 -1.94 -21.72 -8.94
C PHE A 321 -0.51 -22.22 -9.16
N LEU A 322 0.03 -22.79 -8.08
CA LEU A 322 1.22 -23.61 -8.05
C LEU A 322 0.91 -24.80 -7.11
N LYS A 323 0.92 -26.02 -7.65
CA LYS A 323 0.54 -27.24 -6.93
C LYS A 323 1.66 -28.26 -7.00
N ALA A 324 2.00 -28.85 -5.87
CA ALA A 324 2.87 -30.00 -5.79
C ALA A 324 2.01 -31.26 -5.74
N GLU A 325 2.28 -32.23 -6.62
CA GLU A 325 1.55 -33.49 -6.72
C GLU A 325 2.56 -34.64 -6.81
N LEU A 326 2.25 -35.78 -6.17
CA LEU A 326 3.03 -37.00 -6.31
C LEU A 326 2.32 -37.90 -7.32
N THR A 327 2.94 -38.06 -8.49
CA THR A 327 2.42 -38.93 -9.56
C THR A 327 3.16 -40.26 -9.58
N ARG A 328 2.68 -41.24 -10.37
CA ARG A 328 3.39 -42.51 -10.59
C ARG A 328 4.76 -42.33 -11.25
N GLU A 329 4.97 -41.20 -11.94
CA GLU A 329 6.26 -40.83 -12.56
C GLU A 329 7.19 -40.08 -11.60
N GLY A 330 6.72 -39.74 -10.40
CA GLY A 330 7.48 -39.02 -9.37
C GLY A 330 6.81 -37.72 -8.90
N PRO A 331 7.48 -36.98 -7.99
CA PRO A 331 7.00 -35.70 -7.51
C PRO A 331 7.08 -34.64 -8.63
N GLN A 332 5.98 -33.92 -8.85
CA GLN A 332 5.89 -32.85 -9.85
C GLN A 332 5.33 -31.58 -9.21
N VAL A 333 5.90 -30.43 -9.55
CA VAL A 333 5.30 -29.11 -9.26
C VAL A 333 4.70 -28.56 -10.55
N ARG A 334 3.38 -28.37 -10.58
CA ARG A 334 2.65 -27.78 -11.71
C ARG A 334 2.20 -26.37 -11.36
N GLY A 335 2.59 -25.41 -12.17
CA GLY A 335 2.10 -24.03 -12.10
C GLY A 335 1.52 -23.61 -13.43
N GLN A 336 0.55 -22.71 -13.40
CA GLN A 336 0.12 -21.99 -14.59
C GLN A 336 0.67 -20.57 -14.51
N LEU A 337 1.42 -20.17 -15.54
CA LEU A 337 1.84 -18.79 -15.73
C LEU A 337 0.97 -18.21 -16.83
N VAL A 338 0.12 -17.25 -16.49
CA VAL A 338 -0.73 -16.54 -17.44
C VAL A 338 -0.07 -15.20 -17.73
N VAL A 339 0.29 -14.98 -19.00
CA VAL A 339 0.86 -13.70 -19.45
C VAL A 339 -0.15 -12.99 -20.34
N THR A 340 -0.77 -11.92 -19.85
CA THR A 340 -1.82 -11.18 -20.58
C THR A 340 -1.57 -9.68 -20.57
N LEU A 341 -1.49 -9.11 -21.78
CA LEU A 341 -1.40 -7.66 -21.98
C LEU A 341 -2.73 -6.94 -21.72
N ARG A 342 -3.86 -7.67 -21.81
CA ARG A 342 -5.19 -7.19 -21.45
C ARG A 342 -5.69 -7.91 -20.19
N PRO A 343 -6.29 -7.22 -19.21
CA PRO A 343 -7.20 -7.88 -18.28
C PRO A 343 -8.45 -8.31 -19.06
N GLU A 344 -8.80 -9.61 -18.99
CA GLU A 344 -10.10 -10.13 -19.46
C GLU A 344 -11.25 -9.61 -18.60
#